data_AF-A0A5K1CDB5-F1
#
_entry.id   AF-A0A5K1CDB5-F1
#
_cell.length_a   1.000
_cell.length_b   1.000
_cell.length_c   1.000
_cell.angle_alpha   90.00
_cell.angle_beta   90.00
_cell.angle_gamma   90.00
#
_symmetry.space_group_name_H-M   'P 1'
#
loop_
_entity.id
_entity.type
_entity.pdbx_description
1 polymer ?
#
loop_
_entity_poly.entity_id
_entity_poly.type
_entity_poly.pdbx_seq_one_letter_code
_entity_poly.pdbx_strand_id
1 'polypeptide(L)' 'DYMGRCILTLTKVIMVGEYKDEFPLDDAKSGKLHLHLKWTPQPIYRDS' A
#
# COMPACT_ATOMS: atom_id res chain seq x y z
N ASP A 1 -0.93 -0.28 22.73
CA ASP A 1 0.08 0.70 22.28
C ASP A 1 -0.07 1.03 20.81
N TYR A 2 0.22 2.27 20.41
CA TYR A 2 0.24 2.74 19.03
C TYR A 2 1.70 2.92 18.60
N MET A 3 2.11 2.28 17.51
CA MET A 3 3.52 2.22 17.06
C MET A 3 3.83 3.14 15.89
N GLY A 4 2.86 3.93 15.41
CA GLY A 4 3.00 4.85 14.28
C GLY A 4 1.95 4.62 13.18
N ARG A 5 2.01 5.46 12.14
CA ARG A 5 1.13 5.41 10.97
C ARG A 5 1.96 5.54 9.70
N CYS A 6 1.45 5.01 8.60
CA CYS A 6 2.02 5.22 7.28
C CYS A 6 0.88 5.52 6.31
N ILE A 7 1.01 6.60 5.53
CA ILE A 7 0.02 7.00 4.53
C ILE A 7 0.68 6.92 3.15
N LEU A 8 0.06 6.19 2.23
CA LEU A 8 0.60 5.93 0.90
C LEU A 8 -0.50 6.04 -0.17
N THR A 9 -0.13 6.58 -1.33
CA THR A 9 -0.99 6.67 -2.50
C THR A 9 -0.90 5.40 -3.36
N LEU A 10 -2.01 4.69 -3.54
CA LEU A 10 -2.07 3.44 -4.30
C LEU A 10 -2.00 3.63 -5.83
N THR A 11 -2.06 4.86 -6.33
CA THR A 11 -1.98 5.14 -7.77
C THR A 11 -0.77 4.46 -8.42
N LYS A 12 0.37 4.43 -7.73
CA LYS A 12 1.58 3.77 -8.25
C LYS A 12 1.42 2.26 -8.42
N VAL A 13 0.80 1.56 -7.46
CA VAL A 13 0.58 0.10 -7.59
C VAL A 13 -0.46 -0.21 -8.66
N ILE A 14 -1.48 0.64 -8.82
CA ILE A 14 -2.52 0.46 -9.84
C ILE A 14 -1.92 0.62 -11.25
N MET A 15 -1.01 1.57 -11.45
CA MET A 15 -0.37 1.80 -12.75
C MET A 15 0.71 0.75 -13.10
N VAL A 16 1.54 0.36 -12.12
CA VAL A 16 2.69 -0.54 -12.35
C VAL A 16 2.31 -2.02 -12.21
N GLY A 17 1.22 -2.33 -11.50
CA GLY A 17 0.75 -3.68 -11.24
C GLY A 17 1.35 -4.32 -9.98
N GLU A 18 2.63 -4.11 -9.71
CA GLU A 18 3.31 -4.59 -8.50
C GLU A 18 4.32 -3.56 -8.00
N TYR A 19 4.33 -3.30 -6.70
CA TYR A 19 5.15 -2.27 -6.07
C TYR A 19 5.70 -2.75 -4.73
N LYS A 20 7.03 -2.70 -4.58
CA LYS A 20 7.72 -3.03 -3.34
C LYS A 20 8.56 -1.85 -2.89
N ASP A 21 8.36 -1.39 -1.66
CA ASP A 21 9.09 -0.25 -1.13
C ASP A 21 9.16 -0.25 0.41
N GLU A 22 10.04 0.59 0.93
CA GLU A 22 10.24 0.84 2.36
C GLU A 22 9.69 2.22 2.74
N PHE A 23 8.75 2.24 3.68
CA PHE A 23 8.11 3.47 4.12
C PHE A 23 8.44 3.78 5.58
N PRO A 24 8.86 5.02 5.90
CA PRO A 24 9.01 5.42 7.29
C PRO A 24 7.65 5.44 8.01
N LEU A 25 7.67 5.13 9.30
CA LEU A 25 6.50 5.34 10.17
C LEU A 25 6.46 6.79 10.66
N ASP A 26 5.35 7.45 10.41
CA ASP A 26 4.97 8.70 11.06
C ASP A 26 4.52 8.43 12.50
N ASP A 27 4.75 9.39 13.40
CA ASP A 27 4.44 9.27 14.85
C ASP A 27 5.14 8.10 15.59
N ALA A 28 6.23 7.56 15.02
CA ALA A 28 7.06 6.54 15.66
C ALA A 28 8.45 7.09 16.03
N LYS A 29 9.00 6.67 17.17
CA LYS A 29 10.39 7.04 17.56
C LYS A 29 11.43 6.57 16.54
N SER A 30 11.16 5.43 15.90
CA SER A 30 11.96 4.86 14.82
C SER A 30 11.21 3.65 14.26
N GLY A 31 11.24 3.44 12.95
CA GLY A 31 10.71 2.23 12.34
C GLY A 31 10.37 2.45 10.87
N LYS A 32 10.49 1.37 10.09
CA LYS A 32 10.17 1.37 8.68
C LYS A 32 9.32 0.15 8.34
N LEU A 33 8.40 0.33 7.40
CA LEU A 33 7.48 -0.67 6.91
C LEU A 33 7.92 -1.10 5.51
N HIS A 34 8.31 -2.36 5.38
CA HIS A 34 8.53 -2.97 4.08
C HIS A 34 7.19 -3.48 3.55
N LEU A 35 6.66 -2.83 2.53
CA LEU A 35 5.39 -3.21 1.92
C LEU A 35 5.62 -3.76 0.53
N HIS A 36 4.93 -4.86 0.24
CA HIS A 36 4.81 -5.42 -1.10
C HIS A 36 3.33 -5.40 -1.47
N LEU A 37 3.00 -4.58 -2.45
CA LEU A 37 1.64 -4.35 -2.92
C LEU A 37 1.52 -4.90 -4.34
N LYS A 38 0.49 -5.70 -4.59
CA LYS A 38 0.16 -6.22 -5.92
C LYS A 38 -1.27 -5.85 -6.26
N TRP A 39 -1.45 -5.16 -7.38
CA TRP A 39 -2.76 -4.85 -7.91
C TRP A 39 -3.33 -6.05 -8.66
N THR A 40 -4.55 -6.46 -8.28
CA THR A 40 -5.30 -7.53 -8.93
C THR A 40 -6.61 -6.96 -9.45
N PRO A 41 -6.74 -6.63 -10.75
CA PRO A 41 -7.97 -6.07 -11.30
C PRO A 41 -9.10 -7.10 -11.18
N GLN A 42 -10.21 -6.70 -10.57
CA GLN A 42 -11.42 -7.52 -10.53
C GLN A 42 -12.42 -7.00 -11.57
N PRO A 43 -12.85 -7.84 -12.53
CA PRO A 43 -13.90 -7.45 -13.45
C PRO A 43 -15.21 -7.25 -12.68
N ILE A 44 -15.87 -6.12 -12.92
CA ILE A 44 -17.23 -5.88 -12.42
C ILE A 44 -18.18 -6.60 -13.36
N TYR A 45 -18.64 -7.79 -12.98
CA TYR A 45 -19.73 -8.46 -13.67
C TYR A 45 -21.04 -7.76 -13.31
N ARG A 46 -21.72 -7.18 -14.31
CA ARG A 46 -23.11 -6.76 -14.15
C ARG A 46 -23.97 -7.98 -14.43
N ASP A 47 -24.61 -8.52 -13.40
CA ASP A 47 -25.67 -9.52 -13.56
C ASP A 47 -26.74 -8.93 -14.49
N SER A 48 -27.11 -9.68 -15.54
CA SER A 48 -28.03 -9.24 -16.60
C SER A 48 -29.48 -9.34 -16.19
#